data_AF-A0A6G0L874-F1
#
_entry.id   AF-A0A6G0L874-F1
#
_cell.length_a   1.000
_cell.length_b   1.000
_cell.length_c   1.000
_cell.angle_alpha   90.00
_cell.angle_beta   90.00
_cell.angle_gamma   90.00
#
_symmetry.space_group_name_H-M   'P 1'
#
loop_
_entity.id
_entity.type
_entity.pdbx_description
1 polymer ?
#
loop_
_entity_poly.entity_id
_entity_poly.type
_entity_poly.pdbx_seq_one_letter_code
_entity_poly.pdbx_strand_id
1 'polypeptide(L)'
;MLEWIQRFKSPQNGIRQDYAGRGLQYAGEFIPTGITGIAQPMDVAVIKSFKDNVRHSYLAFHVEYQFPETRDQKRGLISSFVSEAWRNVSKESIRREFIKSGIIPVVPRDRFDCFRISAELEEEAPILQDQ
;
A
#
# COMPACT_ATOMS: atom_id res chain seq x y z
N MET A 1 20.86 -13.51 -1.81
CA MET A 1 19.49 -13.14 -2.19
C MET A 1 18.80 -12.26 -1.13
N LEU A 2 19.01 -12.51 0.17
CA LEU A 2 18.48 -11.68 1.27
C LEU A 2 19.22 -10.34 1.48
N GLU A 3 20.53 -10.30 1.21
CA GLU A 3 21.36 -9.08 1.31
C GLU A 3 20.89 -7.92 0.40
N TRP A 4 20.29 -8.24 -0.75
CA TRP A 4 19.92 -7.22 -1.74
C TRP A 4 18.64 -6.44 -1.35
N ILE A 5 17.74 -7.08 -0.59
CA ILE A 5 16.52 -6.45 -0.06
C ILE A 5 16.87 -5.43 1.03
N GLN A 6 17.94 -5.64 1.79
CA GLN A 6 18.36 -4.70 2.83
C GLN A 6 18.90 -3.39 2.24
N ARG A 7 19.50 -3.43 1.04
CA ARG A 7 20.05 -2.23 0.37
C ARG A 7 19.00 -1.26 -0.18
N PHE A 8 17.75 -1.72 -0.36
CA PHE A 8 16.61 -0.84 -0.67
C PHE A 8 15.98 -0.20 0.57
N LYS A 9 16.27 -0.72 1.76
CA LYS A 9 15.73 -0.24 3.04
C LYS A 9 16.61 0.84 3.70
N SER A 10 17.75 1.19 3.08
CA SER A 10 18.51 2.37 3.50
C SER A 10 17.79 3.62 3.01
N PRO A 11 17.51 4.61 3.88
CA PRO A 11 16.91 5.87 3.45
C PRO A 11 17.83 6.52 2.41
N GLN A 12 17.39 6.56 1.16
CA GLN A 12 18.11 7.32 0.14
C GLN A 12 17.71 8.79 0.31
N ASN A 13 18.63 9.56 0.86
CA ASN A 13 18.52 11.01 0.91
C ASN A 13 18.44 11.55 -0.52
N GLY A 14 17.24 11.95 -0.93
CA GLY A 14 17.01 12.68 -2.18
C GLY A 14 15.95 12.00 -3.03
N ILE A 15 14.73 12.52 -3.02
CA ILE A 15 14.23 13.52 -3.98
C ILE A 15 13.07 14.26 -3.28
N ARG A 16 13.27 15.52 -2.88
CA ARG A 16 12.19 16.39 -2.40
C ARG A 16 11.53 17.03 -3.62
N GLN A 17 10.47 16.42 -4.15
CA GLN A 17 9.56 17.12 -5.07
C GLN A 17 8.48 17.82 -4.24
N ASP A 18 8.43 19.14 -4.31
CA ASP A 18 7.48 19.98 -3.57
C ASP A 18 6.08 19.83 -4.16
N TYR A 19 5.25 18.99 -3.52
CA TYR A 19 3.80 18.98 -3.69
C TYR A 19 3.15 19.91 -2.65
N ALA A 20 3.59 21.17 -2.60
CA ALA A 20 3.31 22.15 -1.53
C ALA A 20 1.88 22.75 -1.57
N GLY A 21 0.88 22.03 -2.09
CA GLY A 21 -0.49 22.54 -2.23
C GLY A 21 -1.48 22.15 -1.12
N ARG A 22 -1.15 21.20 -0.23
CA ARG A 22 -2.13 20.61 0.71
C ARG A 22 -1.64 20.38 2.15
N GLY A 23 -0.51 20.95 2.56
CA GLY A 23 -0.04 20.83 3.95
C GLY A 23 0.25 19.39 4.42
N LEU A 24 0.34 18.44 3.49
CA LEU A 24 0.71 17.05 3.76
C LEU A 24 2.20 16.90 3.46
N GLN A 25 3.01 16.68 4.50
CA GLN A 25 4.42 16.33 4.32
C GLN A 25 4.49 14.90 3.78
N TYR A 26 4.75 14.75 2.49
CA TYR A 26 4.98 13.46 1.85
C TYR A 26 6.48 13.16 1.85
N ALA A 27 6.95 12.34 2.80
CA ALA A 27 8.19 11.60 2.60
C ALA A 27 7.88 10.48 1.59
N GLY A 28 8.04 10.76 0.30
CA GLY A 28 7.82 9.77 -0.74
C GLY A 28 8.85 8.66 -0.64
N GLU A 29 8.41 7.43 -0.37
CA GLU A 29 9.27 6.25 -0.44
C GLU A 29 9.44 5.84 -1.90
N PHE A 30 10.68 5.87 -2.39
CA PHE A 30 10.98 5.53 -3.77
C PHE A 30 10.87 4.02 -4.00
N ILE A 31 9.98 3.61 -4.90
CA ILE A 31 9.84 2.23 -5.31
C ILE A 31 10.27 2.10 -6.77
N PRO A 32 11.38 1.39 -7.06
CA PRO A 32 11.91 1.24 -8.41
C PRO A 32 10.89 0.67 -9.39
N THR A 33 10.99 1.10 -10.64
CA THR A 33 10.22 0.54 -11.74
C THR A 33 10.56 -0.94 -11.95
N GLY A 34 9.57 -1.74 -12.34
CA GLY A 34 9.75 -3.17 -12.63
C GLY A 34 9.71 -4.11 -11.41
N ILE A 35 9.66 -3.58 -10.18
CA ILE A 35 9.56 -4.41 -8.96
C ILE A 35 8.27 -4.19 -8.16
N THR A 36 7.29 -3.48 -8.72
CA THR A 36 6.09 -3.05 -7.98
C THR A 36 5.31 -4.21 -7.38
N GLY A 37 5.18 -5.32 -8.12
CA GLY A 37 4.53 -6.55 -7.65
C GLY A 37 5.22 -7.25 -6.47
N ILE A 38 6.40 -6.78 -6.03
CA ILE A 38 7.16 -7.32 -4.90
C ILE A 38 7.33 -6.26 -3.79
N ALA A 39 7.49 -4.99 -4.16
CA ALA A 39 7.85 -3.92 -3.24
C ALA A 39 6.68 -2.97 -2.90
N GLN A 40 5.68 -2.83 -3.77
CA GLN A 40 4.53 -1.96 -3.50
C GLN A 40 3.51 -2.72 -2.65
N PRO A 41 3.22 -2.26 -1.41
CA PRO A 41 2.28 -2.96 -0.54
C PRO A 41 0.84 -2.92 -1.10
N MET A 42 0.52 -1.95 -1.95
CA MET A 42 -0.72 -1.96 -2.73
C MET A 42 -0.79 -3.18 -3.65
N ASP A 43 0.25 -3.44 -4.44
CA ASP A 43 0.26 -4.58 -5.36
C ASP A 43 0.30 -5.92 -4.61
N VAL A 44 1.17 -6.01 -3.59
CA VAL A 44 1.43 -7.26 -2.85
C VAL A 44 0.28 -7.64 -1.92
N ALA A 45 -0.29 -6.69 -1.18
CA ALA A 45 -1.25 -6.97 -0.12
C ALA A 45 -2.70 -6.81 -0.58
N VAL A 46 -2.97 -5.79 -1.41
CA VAL A 46 -4.32 -5.43 -1.80
C VAL A 46 -4.68 -6.07 -3.13
N ILE A 47 -3.94 -5.72 -4.20
CA ILE A 47 -4.30 -6.12 -5.57
C ILE A 47 -4.13 -7.62 -5.79
N LYS A 48 -3.06 -8.23 -5.26
CA LYS A 48 -2.86 -9.68 -5.33
C LYS A 48 -4.02 -10.42 -4.64
N SER A 49 -4.29 -10.12 -3.37
CA SER A 49 -5.37 -10.74 -2.61
C SER A 49 -6.73 -10.56 -3.29
N PHE A 50 -7.00 -9.37 -3.80
CA PHE A 50 -8.21 -9.08 -4.57
C PHE A 50 -8.33 -9.98 -5.81
N LYS A 51 -7.27 -10.06 -6.65
CA LYS A 51 -7.27 -10.89 -7.87
C LYS A 51 -7.44 -12.38 -7.53
N ASP A 52 -6.79 -12.85 -6.48
CA ASP A 52 -6.89 -14.23 -6.01
C ASP A 52 -8.32 -14.55 -5.56
N ASN A 53 -8.96 -13.64 -4.81
CA ASN A 53 -10.36 -13.78 -4.41
C ASN A 53 -11.32 -13.80 -5.60
N VAL A 54 -11.18 -12.88 -6.57
CA VAL A 54 -12.02 -12.88 -7.79
C VAL A 54 -11.85 -14.19 -8.55
N ARG A 55 -10.61 -14.67 -8.71
CA ARG A 55 -10.32 -15.92 -9.39
C ARG A 55 -10.95 -17.10 -8.67
N HIS A 56 -10.88 -17.14 -7.35
CA HIS A 56 -11.49 -18.19 -6.53
C HIS A 56 -13.01 -18.22 -6.71
N SER A 57 -13.70 -17.08 -6.54
CA SER A 57 -15.15 -17.00 -6.73
C SER A 57 -15.57 -17.38 -8.15
N TYR A 58 -14.83 -16.93 -9.15
CA TYR A 58 -15.10 -17.27 -10.55
C TYR A 58 -14.98 -18.77 -10.80
N LEU A 59 -13.89 -19.40 -10.34
CA LEU A 59 -13.68 -20.83 -10.51
C LEU A 59 -14.73 -21.63 -9.74
N ALA A 60 -14.96 -21.32 -8.47
CA ALA A 60 -15.94 -22.02 -7.63
C ALA A 60 -17.34 -21.99 -8.23
N PHE A 61 -17.78 -20.82 -8.72
CA PHE A 61 -19.09 -20.70 -9.36
C PHE A 61 -19.23 -21.58 -10.60
N HIS A 62 -18.22 -21.60 -11.49
CA HIS A 62 -18.30 -22.34 -12.74
C HIS A 62 -18.00 -23.84 -12.61
N VAL A 63 -17.71 -24.34 -11.40
CA VAL A 63 -17.78 -25.78 -11.12
C VAL A 63 -19.23 -26.25 -11.09
N GLU A 64 -20.13 -25.43 -10.53
CA GLU A 64 -21.52 -25.81 -10.25
C GLU A 64 -22.52 -25.23 -11.26
N TYR A 65 -22.24 -24.06 -11.82
CA TYR A 65 -23.16 -23.31 -12.65
C TYR A 65 -22.62 -23.09 -14.07
N GLN A 66 -23.53 -23.05 -15.04
CA GLN A 66 -23.21 -22.72 -16.42
C GLN A 66 -22.84 -21.22 -16.56
N PHE A 67 -22.14 -20.90 -17.65
CA PHE A 67 -21.82 -19.51 -17.98
C PHE A 67 -23.08 -18.69 -18.25
N PRO A 68 -23.13 -17.42 -17.82
CA PRO A 68 -24.27 -16.54 -18.11
C PRO A 68 -24.43 -16.28 -19.61
N GLU A 69 -25.67 -16.29 -20.09
CA GLU A 69 -25.99 -16.20 -21.52
C GLU A 69 -26.06 -14.75 -22.00
N THR A 70 -26.49 -13.84 -21.13
CA THR A 70 -26.67 -12.42 -21.48
C THR A 70 -25.56 -11.54 -20.93
N ARG A 71 -25.36 -10.39 -21.59
CA ARG A 71 -24.38 -9.38 -21.16
C ARG A 71 -24.71 -8.84 -19.77
N ASP A 72 -25.99 -8.70 -19.43
CA ASP A 72 -26.43 -8.16 -18.14
C ASP A 72 -26.21 -9.17 -17.02
N GLN A 73 -26.52 -10.46 -17.25
CA GLN A 73 -26.19 -11.52 -16.30
C GLN A 73 -24.68 -11.60 -16.06
N LYS A 74 -23.87 -11.54 -17.12
CA LYS A 74 -22.40 -11.54 -17.01
C LYS A 74 -21.90 -10.34 -16.20
N ARG A 75 -22.44 -9.14 -16.43
CA ARG A 75 -22.09 -7.93 -15.66
C ARG A 75 -22.49 -8.04 -14.20
N GLY A 76 -23.71 -8.52 -13.93
CA GLY A 76 -24.19 -8.73 -12.56
C GLY A 76 -23.31 -9.71 -11.79
N LEU A 77 -22.99 -10.84 -12.42
CA LEU A 77 -22.14 -11.89 -11.83
C LEU A 77 -20.71 -11.41 -11.57
N ILE A 78 -20.08 -10.74 -12.55
CA ILE A 78 -18.73 -10.21 -12.34
C ILE A 78 -18.74 -9.12 -11.24
N SER A 79 -19.79 -8.29 -11.20
CA SER A 79 -19.91 -7.24 -10.18
C SER A 79 -20.05 -7.82 -8.77
N SER A 80 -20.80 -8.93 -8.61
CA SER A 80 -20.89 -9.60 -7.32
C SER A 80 -19.54 -10.18 -6.89
N PHE A 81 -18.80 -10.86 -7.78
CA PHE A 81 -17.46 -11.37 -7.48
C PHE A 81 -16.48 -10.26 -7.10
N VAL A 82 -16.48 -9.13 -7.82
CA VAL A 82 -15.62 -7.99 -7.50
C VAL A 82 -15.97 -7.40 -6.12
N SER A 83 -17.26 -7.22 -5.83
CA SER A 83 -17.73 -6.70 -4.54
C SER A 83 -17.34 -7.61 -3.38
N GLU A 84 -17.54 -8.92 -3.52
CA GLU A 84 -17.17 -9.92 -2.54
C GLU A 84 -15.66 -10.01 -2.36
N ALA A 85 -14.90 -10.02 -3.45
CA ALA A 85 -13.45 -10.07 -3.41
C ALA A 85 -12.84 -8.89 -2.64
N TRP A 86 -13.39 -7.69 -2.80
CA TRP A 86 -12.99 -6.51 -2.01
C TRP A 86 -13.26 -6.67 -0.52
N ARG A 87 -14.43 -7.21 -0.14
CA ARG A 87 -14.77 -7.47 1.27
C ARG A 87 -13.86 -8.50 1.91
N ASN A 88 -13.36 -9.45 1.11
CA ASN A 88 -12.49 -10.53 1.56
C ASN A 88 -11.00 -10.16 1.55
N VAL A 89 -10.61 -8.93 1.17
CA VAL A 89 -9.22 -8.48 1.35
C VAL A 89 -8.94 -8.28 2.85
N SER A 90 -7.97 -9.03 3.38
CA SER A 90 -7.64 -9.02 4.80
C SER A 90 -7.02 -7.70 5.24
N LYS A 91 -7.70 -6.97 6.14
CA LYS A 91 -7.17 -5.76 6.79
C LYS A 91 -5.82 -6.00 7.46
N GLU A 92 -5.64 -7.18 8.05
CA GLU A 92 -4.40 -7.56 8.72
C GLU A 92 -3.25 -7.77 7.73
N SER A 93 -3.54 -8.36 6.56
CA SER A 93 -2.53 -8.51 5.50
C SER A 93 -2.11 -7.16 4.92
N ILE A 94 -3.08 -6.23 4.74
CA ILE A 94 -2.80 -4.85 4.35
C ILE A 94 -1.89 -4.20 5.40
N ARG A 95 -2.29 -4.21 6.67
CA ARG A 95 -1.50 -3.60 7.76
C ARG A 95 -0.08 -4.14 7.81
N ARG A 96 0.09 -5.46 7.73
CA ARG A 96 1.39 -6.13 7.80
C ARG A 96 2.32 -5.74 6.66
N GLU A 97 1.84 -5.76 5.43
CA GLU A 97 2.69 -5.44 4.27
C GLU A 97 3.01 -3.95 4.21
N PHE A 98 2.09 -3.06 4.60
CA PHE A 98 2.36 -1.63 4.70
C PHE A 98 3.35 -1.27 5.82
N ILE A 99 3.38 -2.03 6.92
CA ILE A 99 4.42 -1.93 7.95
C ILE A 99 5.76 -2.42 7.39
N LYS A 100 5.76 -3.60 6.75
CA LYS A 100 6.96 -4.23 6.19
C LYS A 100 7.61 -3.38 5.08
N SER A 101 6.79 -2.65 4.34
CA SER A 101 7.25 -1.75 3.29
C SER A 101 7.77 -0.42 3.82
N GLY A 102 7.74 -0.14 5.13
CA GLY A 102 8.22 1.12 5.70
C GLY A 102 7.25 2.30 5.65
N ILE A 103 6.11 2.14 4.95
CA ILE A 103 5.14 3.23 4.74
C ILE A 103 4.38 3.57 6.02
N ILE A 104 4.02 2.56 6.83
CA ILE A 104 3.40 2.80 8.14
C ILE A 104 4.50 2.79 9.21
N PRO A 105 4.73 3.91 9.91
CA PRO A 105 5.70 3.94 11.00
C PRO A 105 5.28 2.99 12.14
N VAL A 106 6.20 2.16 12.59
CA VAL A 106 6.04 1.30 13.78
C VAL A 106 6.54 2.07 15.00
N VAL A 107 5.73 3.00 15.48
CA VAL A 107 6.03 3.83 16.65
C VAL A 107 5.00 3.54 17.76
N PRO A 108 5.36 3.64 19.05
CA PRO A 108 4.41 3.49 20.15
C PRO A 108 3.16 4.32 19.91
N ARG A 109 2.01 3.67 19.91
CA ARG A 109 0.71 4.32 19.78
C ARG A 109 0.18 4.67 21.15
N ASP A 110 -0.50 5.80 21.26
CA ASP A 110 -1.14 6.15 22.53
C ASP A 110 -2.39 5.28 22.79
N ARG A 111 -3.03 5.54 23.92
CA ARG A 111 -4.20 4.78 24.41
C ARG A 111 -5.41 4.83 23.46
N PHE A 112 -5.39 5.73 22.48
CA PHE A 112 -6.43 5.93 21.49
C PHE A 112 -6.01 5.48 20.08
N ASP A 113 -4.92 4.72 19.97
CA ASP A 113 -4.30 4.25 18.72
C ASP A 113 -3.76 5.39 17.81
N CYS A 114 -3.63 6.59 18.37
CA CYS A 114 -3.13 7.75 17.66
C CYS A 114 -1.60 7.74 17.58
N PHE A 115 -1.09 8.09 16.40
CA PHE A 115 0.32 8.38 16.17
C PHE A 115 0.60 9.82 16.64
N ARG A 116 1.48 9.99 17.64
CA ARG A 116 1.98 11.31 18.04
C ARG A 116 3.33 11.52 17.40
N ILE A 117 3.40 12.45 16.44
CA ILE A 117 4.68 13.07 16.06
C ILE A 117 4.94 14.09 17.16
N SER A 118 5.96 13.88 17.99
CA SER A 118 6.49 14.96 18.80
C SER A 118 6.97 16.03 17.83
N ALA A 119 6.31 17.19 17.80
CA ALA A 119 6.80 18.36 17.11
C ALA A 119 8.02 18.88 17.90
N GLU A 120 9.16 18.20 17.77
CA GLU A 120 10.41 18.62 18.38
C GLU A 120 11.04 19.64 17.44
N LEU A 121 10.68 20.90 17.72
CA LEU A 121 11.48 22.11 17.65
C LEU A 121 12.39 22.23 16.42
N GLU A 122 11.98 23.10 15.50
CA GLU A 122 12.90 23.85 14.64
C GLU A 122 13.90 24.59 15.54
N GLU A 123 15.02 23.95 15.91
CA GLU A 123 16.23 24.72 16.19
C GLU A 123 16.70 25.27 14.84
N GLU A 124 16.34 26.54 14.62
CA GLU A 124 16.88 27.43 13.59
C GLU A 124 18.35 27.10 13.32
N ALA A 125 18.62 26.55 12.12
CA ALA A 125 19.97 26.26 11.68
C ALA A 125 20.78 27.57 11.64
N PRO A 126 22.02 27.59 12.18
CA PRO A 126 22.79 28.82 12.24
C PRO A 126 23.08 29.34 10.84
N ILE A 127 22.72 30.60 10.61
CA ILE A 127 22.99 31.33 9.37
C ILE A 127 24.52 31.45 9.23
N LEU A 128 25.09 30.76 8.25
CA LEU A 128 26.46 31.00 7.81
C LEU A 128 26.51 32.39 7.15
N GLN A 129 27.16 33.35 7.81
CA GLN A 129 27.52 34.63 7.18
C GLN A 129 28.78 34.42 6.35
N ASP A 130 28.66 34.61 5.03
CA ASP A 130 29.81 34.71 4.14
C ASP A 130 30.61 35.99 4.50
N GLN A 131 31.91 35.82 4.80
CA GLN A 131 32.86 36.92 4.99
C GLN A 131 33.31 37.53 3.66
#